data_AF-A0A1H9W7D5-F1
#
_entry.id   AF-A0A1H9W7D5-F1
#
_cell.length_a   1.000
_cell.length_b   1.000
_cell.length_c   1.000
_cell.angle_alpha   90.00
_cell.angle_beta   90.00
_cell.angle_gamma   90.00
#
_symmetry.space_group_name_H-M   'P 1'
#
loop_
_entity.id
_entity.type
_entity.pdbx_description
1 polymer ?
#
loop_
_entity_poly.entity_id
_entity_poly.type
_entity_poly.pdbx_seq_one_letter_code
_entity_poly.pdbx_strand_id
1 'polypeptide(L)'
;MKNNTLSQLSDAELNKQKNLLTGVLIGLAVVMLVASGIILYVIIKHKNLALVATIPCTFITLLPSFIRLGQINTEIKSRNAKLTTP
;
A
#
# COMPACT_ATOMS: atom_id res chain seq x y z
N MET A 1 -10.18 -24.05 -1.84
CA MET A 1 -10.99 -22.83 -2.01
C MET A 1 -10.71 -21.92 -0.83
N LYS A 2 -10.04 -20.79 -1.04
CA LYS A 2 -9.64 -19.89 0.05
C LYS A 2 -10.81 -18.95 0.34
N ASN A 3 -11.30 -18.99 1.56
CA ASN A 3 -12.46 -18.22 2.03
C ASN A 3 -12.20 -16.73 1.81
N ASN A 4 -12.71 -16.17 0.71
CA ASN A 4 -12.54 -14.77 0.37
C ASN A 4 -13.49 -13.95 1.24
N THR A 5 -13.02 -13.48 2.40
CA THR A 5 -13.71 -12.48 3.23
C THR A 5 -14.08 -11.24 2.41
N LEU A 6 -13.32 -10.94 1.34
CA LEU A 6 -13.61 -9.88 0.38
C LEU A 6 -14.83 -10.18 -0.50
N SER A 7 -15.11 -11.46 -0.82
CA SER A 7 -16.29 -11.84 -1.59
C SER A 7 -17.59 -11.70 -0.80
N GLN A 8 -17.53 -11.61 0.53
CA GLN A 8 -18.67 -11.34 1.40
C GLN A 8 -18.93 -9.83 1.60
N LEU A 9 -17.97 -8.96 1.25
CA LEU A 9 -18.15 -7.52 1.33
C LEU A 9 -19.05 -7.00 0.20
N SER A 10 -19.90 -6.04 0.52
CA SER A 10 -20.64 -5.27 -0.49
C SER A 10 -19.68 -4.43 -1.34
N ASP A 11 -20.08 -4.06 -2.56
CA ASP A 11 -19.26 -3.23 -3.45
C ASP A 11 -18.90 -1.87 -2.83
N ALA A 12 -19.80 -1.33 -1.99
CA ALA A 12 -19.58 -0.09 -1.25
C ALA A 12 -18.46 -0.24 -0.21
N GLU A 13 -18.44 -1.33 0.55
CA GLU A 13 -17.40 -1.60 1.54
C GLU A 13 -16.06 -1.91 0.87
N LEU A 14 -16.09 -2.60 -0.27
CA LEU A 14 -14.90 -2.96 -1.04
C LEU A 14 -14.22 -1.70 -1.60
N ASN A 15 -15.01 -0.75 -2.13
CA ASN A 15 -14.51 0.56 -2.56
C ASN A 15 -14.05 1.44 -1.39
N LYS A 16 -14.76 1.42 -0.25
CA LYS A 16 -14.34 2.16 0.95
C LYS A 16 -12.97 1.67 1.44
N GLN A 17 -12.78 0.36 1.48
CA GLN A 17 -11.53 -0.26 1.92
C GLN A 17 -10.38 0.05 0.95
N LYS A 18 -10.64 0.04 -0.37
CA LYS A 18 -9.69 0.49 -1.39
C LYS A 18 -9.25 1.94 -1.16
N ASN A 19 -10.20 2.86 -1.01
CA ASN A 19 -9.92 4.29 -0.84
C ASN A 19 -9.14 4.58 0.46
N LEU A 20 -9.51 3.92 1.57
CA LEU A 20 -8.77 4.04 2.82
C LEU A 20 -7.32 3.59 2.65
N LEU A 21 -7.11 2.41 2.05
CA LEU A 21 -5.77 1.85 1.89
C LEU A 21 -4.91 2.68 0.93
N THR A 22 -5.50 3.21 -0.14
CA THR A 22 -4.84 4.17 -1.04
C THR A 22 -4.49 5.47 -0.32
N GLY A 23 -5.39 6.02 0.50
CA GLY A 23 -5.12 7.23 1.29
C GLY A 23 -3.96 7.03 2.28
N VAL A 24 -3.93 5.88 2.96
CA VAL A 24 -2.82 5.52 3.85
C VAL A 24 -1.51 5.38 3.08
N LEU A 25 -1.51 4.73 1.92
CA LEU A 25 -0.32 4.62 1.06
C LEU A 25 0.22 5.99 0.65
N ILE A 26 -0.66 6.92 0.25
CA ILE A 26 -0.27 8.28 -0.15
C ILE A 26 0.31 9.04 1.04
N GLY A 27 -0.33 8.95 2.22
CA GLY A 27 0.18 9.54 3.44
C GLY A 27 1.57 9.02 3.82
N LEU A 28 1.75 7.70 3.75
CA LEU A 28 3.05 7.05 3.96
C LEU A 28 4.11 7.51 2.95
N ALA A 29 3.75 7.65 1.67
CA ALA A 29 4.66 8.10 0.63
C ALA A 29 5.18 9.52 0.90
N VAL A 30 4.30 10.44 1.34
CA VAL A 30 4.68 11.81 1.71
C VAL A 30 5.64 11.79 2.91
N VAL A 31 5.32 11.03 3.96
CA VAL A 31 6.19 10.89 5.14
C VAL A 31 7.56 10.32 4.75
N MET A 32 7.59 9.32 3.86
CA MET A 32 8.82 8.75 3.32
C MET A 32 9.68 9.78 2.58
N LEU A 33 9.07 10.67 1.80
CA LEU A 33 9.77 11.70 1.04
C LEU A 33 10.43 12.73 1.97
N VAL A 34 9.69 13.16 3.01
CA VAL A 34 10.23 14.04 4.06
C VAL A 34 11.35 13.37 4.83
N ALA A 35 11.14 12.12 5.28
CA ALA A 35 12.15 11.35 6.01
C ALA A 35 13.42 11.14 5.18
N SER A 36 13.28 10.86 3.88
CA SER A 36 14.42 10.73 2.95
C SER A 36 15.22 12.02 2.85
N GLY A 37 14.56 13.18 2.80
CA GLY A 37 15.23 14.49 2.82
C GLY A 37 16.03 14.72 4.11
N ILE A 38 15.47 14.35 5.26
CA ILE A 38 16.16 14.45 6.56
C ILE A 38 17.37 13.52 6.60
N ILE A 39 17.22 12.27 6.15
CA ILE A 39 18.31 11.29 6.12
C ILE A 39 19.45 11.79 5.22
N LEU A 40 19.14 12.32 4.03
CA LEU A 40 20.13 12.90 3.12
C LEU A 40 20.89 14.06 3.77
N TYR A 41 20.18 14.97 4.45
CA TYR A 41 20.80 16.08 5.17
C TYR A 41 21.76 15.58 6.27
N VAL A 42 21.35 14.58 7.04
CA VAL A 42 22.18 13.99 8.11
C VAL A 42 23.40 13.27 7.55
N ILE A 43 23.27 12.53 6.44
CA ILE A 43 24.40 11.85 5.78
C ILE A 43 25.44 12.87 5.32
N ILE A 44 25.03 13.97 4.70
CA ILE A 44 25.94 15.02 4.24
C ILE A 44 26.67 15.66 5.42
N LYS A 45 25.95 15.98 6.50
CA LYS A 45 26.51 16.71 7.65
C LYS A 45 27.36 15.82 8.57
N HIS A 46 26.96 14.57 8.80
CA HIS A 46 27.58 13.68 9.78
C HIS A 46 28.37 12.51 9.15
N LYS A 47 28.41 12.38 7.82
CA LYS A 47 29.03 11.25 7.09
C LYS A 47 28.58 9.87 7.57
N ASN A 48 27.40 9.79 8.19
CA ASN A 48 26.92 8.58 8.83
C ASN A 48 26.08 7.76 7.84
N LEU A 49 26.74 6.81 7.18
CA LEU A 49 26.12 5.91 6.19
C LEU A 49 25.22 4.84 6.82
N ALA A 50 25.22 4.67 8.16
CA ALA A 50 24.41 3.65 8.83
C ALA A 50 22.89 3.86 8.65
N LEU A 51 22.45 5.12 8.49
CA LEU A 51 21.03 5.44 8.23
C LEU A 51 20.53 4.99 6.85
N VAL A 52 21.42 4.68 5.90
CA VAL A 52 21.02 4.14 4.60
C VAL A 52 20.47 2.71 4.76
N ALA A 53 20.98 1.95 5.74
CA ALA A 53 20.55 0.57 5.99
C ALA A 53 19.10 0.46 6.51
N THR A 54 18.53 1.53 7.06
CA THR A 54 17.13 1.52 7.55
C THR A 54 16.09 1.70 6.46
N ILE A 55 16.48 2.15 5.26
CA ILE A 55 15.59 2.34 4.12
C ILE A 55 14.89 1.03 3.69
N PRO A 56 15.57 -0.11 3.47
CA PRO A 56 14.91 -1.35 3.05
C PRO A 56 13.89 -1.90 4.06
N CYS A 57 14.09 -1.70 5.36
CA CYS A 57 13.15 -2.17 6.39
C CYS A 57 11.75 -1.54 6.26
N THR A 58 11.67 -0.30 5.80
CA THR A 58 10.39 0.42 5.65
C THR A 58 9.53 -0.12 4.51
N PHE A 59 10.13 -0.75 3.49
CA PHE A 59 9.39 -1.38 2.40
C PHE A 59 8.71 -2.68 2.82
N ILE A 60 9.31 -3.43 3.75
CA ILE A 60 8.76 -4.70 4.24
C ILE A 60 7.40 -4.48 4.93
N THR A 61 7.26 -3.37 5.67
CA THR A 61 6.01 -3.01 6.34
C THR A 61 4.86 -2.65 5.37
N LEU A 62 5.16 -2.29 4.11
CA LEU A 62 4.15 -1.96 3.10
C LEU A 62 3.64 -3.16 2.31
N LEU A 63 4.37 -4.27 2.27
CA LEU A 63 3.99 -5.50 1.55
C LEU A 63 2.56 -5.98 1.84
N PRO A 64 2.12 -6.17 3.11
CA PRO A 64 0.77 -6.66 3.39
C PRO A 64 -0.33 -5.72 2.88
N SER A 65 -0.09 -4.40 2.93
CA SER A 65 -1.01 -3.40 2.41
C SER A 65 -1.11 -3.45 0.88
N PHE A 66 0.02 -3.62 0.17
CA PHE A 66 0.02 -3.79 -1.28
C PHE A 66 -0.67 -5.08 -1.73
N ILE A 67 -0.40 -6.20 -1.05
CA ILE A 67 -1.04 -7.49 -1.33
C ILE A 67 -2.56 -7.37 -1.16
N ARG A 68 -3.02 -6.73 -0.08
CA ARG A 68 -4.44 -6.52 0.18
C ARG A 68 -5.10 -5.59 -0.83
N LEU A 69 -4.42 -4.53 -1.26
CA LEU A 69 -4.91 -3.63 -2.31
C LEU A 69 -5.08 -4.38 -3.64
N GLY A 70 -4.12 -5.22 -4.00
CA GLY A 70 -4.17 -6.07 -5.18
C GLY A 70 -5.34 -7.05 -5.15
N GLN A 71 -5.56 -7.72 -4.01
CA GLN A 71 -6.71 -8.62 -3.81
C GLN A 71 -8.05 -7.89 -3.97
N ILE A 72 -8.20 -6.71 -3.35
CA ILE A 72 -9.40 -5.88 -3.47
C ILE A 72 -9.64 -5.47 -4.93
N ASN A 73 -8.59 -5.04 -5.65
CA ASN A 73 -8.70 -4.61 -7.04
C ASN A 73 -9.05 -5.76 -7.99
N THR A 74 -8.48 -6.95 -7.77
CA THR A 74 -8.80 -8.16 -8.54
C THR A 74 -10.25 -8.59 -8.30
N GLU A 75 -10.74 -8.53 -7.07
CA GLU A 75 -12.14 -8.83 -6.74
C GLU A 75 -13.11 -7.84 -7.43
N ILE A 76 -12.84 -6.52 -7.33
CA ILE A 76 -13.65 -5.48 -8.01
C ILE A 76 -13.69 -5.72 -9.54
N LYS A 77 -12.54 -6.05 -10.15
CA LYS A 77 -12.47 -6.34 -11.58
C LYS A 77 -13.25 -7.61 -11.95
N SER A 78 -13.15 -8.66 -11.14
CA SER A 78 -13.87 -9.91 -11.35
C SER A 78 -15.39 -9.73 -11.32
N ARG A 79 -15.90 -8.90 -10.39
CA ARG A 79 -17.34 -8.57 -10.29
C ARG A 79 -17.84 -7.78 -11.51
N ASN A 80 -17.08 -6.78 -11.96
CA ASN A 80 -17.41 -6.00 -13.16
C ASN A 80 -17.37 -6.85 -14.44
N ALA A 81 -16.42 -7.78 -14.55
CA ALA A 81 -16.33 -8.70 -15.70
C ALA A 81 -17.50 -9.70 -15.75
N LYS A 82 -18.01 -10.18 -14.60
CA LYS A 82 -19.21 -11.05 -14.54
C LYS A 82 -20.50 -10.32 -14.94
N LEU A 83 -20.58 -9.01 -14.72
CA LEU A 83 -21.73 -8.20 -15.12
C LEU A 83 -21.76 -7.87 -16.63
N THR A 84 -20.68 -8.14 -17.37
CA THR A 84 -20.53 -7.81 -18.80
C THR A 84 -20.53 -9.03 -19.72
N THR A 85 -20.66 -10.25 -19.20
CA THR A 85 -20.88 -11.47 -20.01
C THR A 85 -22.38 -11.71 -20.20
N PRO A 86 -22.88 -11.77 -21.45
CA PRO A 86 -24.29 -12.03 -21.77
C PRO A 86 -24.76 -13.44 -21.39
#